data_AF-A0A091RLV7-F1
#
_entry.id   AF-A0A091RLV7-F1
#
_cell.length_a   1.000
_cell.length_b   1.000
_cell.length_c   1.000
_cell.angle_alpha   90.00
_cell.angle_beta   90.00
_cell.angle_gamma   90.00
#
_symmetry.space_group_name_H-M   'P 1'
#
loop_
_entity.id
_entity.type
_entity.pdbx_description
1 polymer ?
#
loop_
_entity_poly.entity_id
_entity_poly.type
_entity_poly.pdbx_seq_one_letter_code
_entity_poly.pdbx_strand_id
1 'polypeptide(L)'
;RRDMKAFGVKVCCIQHGLFKTALSSPARIRKEKEVIWNKLPPDIRTPYGKEYFQKDAAKTQRLSQTCLDKDTLPVVQCMEHTPTSLHPCTHYVVGQDAKLFWNPLSRMPAVIQDFL
;
A
#
# COMPACT_ATOMS: atom_id res chain seq x y z
N ARG A 1 20.76 -3.13 4.44
CA ARG A 1 21.47 -2.28 3.43
C ARG A 1 22.83 -1.78 3.93
N ARG A 2 22.92 -1.16 5.11
CA ARG A 2 24.19 -0.64 5.65
C ARG A 2 25.21 -1.77 5.86
N ASP A 3 24.77 -2.90 6.40
CA ASP A 3 25.65 -4.07 6.64
C ASP A 3 26.08 -4.75 5.33
N MET A 4 25.15 -4.87 4.38
CA MET A 4 25.40 -5.45 3.06
C MET A 4 26.40 -4.65 2.21
N LYS A 5 26.61 -3.36 2.53
CA LYS A 5 27.57 -2.50 1.83
C LYS A 5 29.00 -3.03 1.94
N ALA A 6 29.37 -3.65 3.06
CA ALA A 6 30.70 -4.22 3.28
C ALA A 6 31.02 -5.38 2.31
N PHE A 7 29.98 -6.05 1.81
CA PHE A 7 30.10 -7.18 0.88
C PHE A 7 29.99 -6.77 -0.60
N GLY A 8 29.98 -5.45 -0.89
CA GLY A 8 29.75 -4.95 -2.25
C GLY A 8 28.31 -5.15 -2.75
N VAL A 9 27.39 -5.59 -1.88
CA VAL A 9 25.99 -5.86 -2.26
C VAL A 9 25.15 -4.59 -2.12
N LYS A 10 24.49 -4.21 -3.22
CA LYS A 10 23.58 -3.06 -3.26
C LYS A 10 22.13 -3.52 -3.11
N VAL A 11 21.50 -3.12 -2.00
CA VAL A 11 20.09 -3.42 -1.73
C VAL A 11 19.21 -2.25 -2.18
N CYS A 12 18.21 -2.55 -2.99
CA CYS A 12 17.21 -1.59 -3.48
C CYS A 12 15.81 -2.02 -3.02
N CYS A 13 14.97 -1.05 -2.66
CA CYS A 13 13.60 -1.25 -2.22
C CYS A 13 12.64 -0.67 -3.24
N ILE A 14 11.69 -1.48 -3.72
CA ILE A 14 10.63 -1.03 -4.63
C ILE A 14 9.37 -0.83 -3.80
N GLN A 15 8.94 0.41 -3.69
CA GLN A 15 7.73 0.85 -3.00
C GLN A 15 6.68 1.18 -4.05
N HIS A 16 5.73 0.29 -4.23
CA HIS A 16 4.66 0.47 -5.20
C HIS A 16 3.40 1.00 -4.53
N GLY A 17 2.58 1.72 -5.29
CA GLY A 17 1.23 2.11 -4.91
C GLY A 17 0.23 0.97 -5.04
N LEU A 18 -1.04 1.32 -5.17
CA LEU A 18 -2.13 0.36 -5.30
C LEU A 18 -2.25 -0.10 -6.77
N PHE A 19 -1.91 -1.36 -7.04
CA PHE A 19 -2.02 -1.95 -8.36
C PHE A 19 -3.04 -3.08 -8.38
N LYS A 20 -3.77 -3.24 -9.49
CA LYS A 20 -4.76 -4.29 -9.69
C LYS A 20 -4.08 -5.66 -9.74
N THR A 21 -4.16 -6.38 -8.63
CA THR A 21 -3.63 -7.74 -8.46
C THR A 21 -4.66 -8.63 -7.75
N ALA A 22 -4.39 -9.93 -7.65
CA ALA A 22 -5.23 -10.84 -6.87
C ALA A 22 -5.31 -10.45 -5.38
N LEU A 23 -4.26 -9.80 -4.85
CA LEU A 23 -4.19 -9.32 -3.47
C LEU A 23 -5.05 -8.08 -3.25
N SER A 24 -5.09 -7.17 -4.22
CA SER A 24 -5.89 -5.93 -4.13
C SER A 24 -7.36 -6.13 -4.50
N SER A 25 -7.83 -7.38 -4.63
CA SER A 25 -9.17 -7.67 -5.12
C SER A 25 -10.23 -7.26 -4.07
N PRO A 26 -11.16 -6.32 -4.38
CA PRO A 26 -12.09 -5.80 -3.39
C PRO A 26 -12.98 -6.87 -2.76
N ALA A 27 -13.38 -7.87 -3.54
CA ALA A 27 -14.20 -8.99 -3.07
C ALA A 27 -13.46 -9.85 -2.04
N ARG A 28 -12.17 -10.14 -2.28
CA ARG A 28 -11.34 -10.92 -1.35
C ARG A 28 -11.10 -10.16 -0.05
N ILE A 29 -10.71 -8.90 -0.16
CA ILE A 29 -10.48 -8.02 1.00
C ILE A 29 -11.75 -7.93 1.84
N ARG A 30 -12.91 -7.71 1.21
CA ARG A 30 -14.20 -7.64 1.92
C ARG A 30 -14.52 -8.94 2.66
N LYS A 31 -14.33 -10.09 2.01
CA LYS A 31 -14.56 -11.40 2.61
C LYS A 31 -13.63 -11.66 3.80
N GLU A 32 -12.34 -11.36 3.66
CA GLU A 32 -11.37 -11.50 4.74
C GLU A 32 -11.71 -10.59 5.93
N LYS A 33 -12.08 -9.33 5.68
CA LYS A 33 -12.55 -8.39 6.71
C LYS A 33 -13.82 -8.89 7.42
N GLU A 34 -14.77 -9.46 6.69
CA GLU A 34 -16.01 -10.01 7.27
C GLU A 34 -15.72 -11.18 8.21
N VAL A 35 -14.83 -12.09 7.79
CA VAL A 35 -14.39 -13.21 8.62
C VAL A 35 -13.74 -12.71 9.91
N ILE A 36 -12.86 -11.70 9.83
CA ILE A 36 -12.22 -11.10 11.01
C ILE A 36 -13.27 -10.47 11.92
N TRP A 37 -14.17 -9.66 11.35
CA TRP A 37 -15.23 -8.96 12.09
C TRP A 37 -16.15 -9.90 12.87
N ASN A 38 -16.49 -11.04 12.28
CA ASN A 38 -17.33 -12.05 12.94
C ASN A 38 -16.59 -12.86 14.01
N LYS A 39 -15.25 -12.90 13.97
CA LYS A 39 -14.42 -13.57 14.98
C LYS A 39 -14.03 -12.66 16.15
N LEU A 40 -14.26 -11.35 16.05
CA LEU A 40 -13.89 -10.41 17.11
C LEU A 40 -14.77 -10.58 18.35
N PRO A 41 -14.18 -10.53 19.57
CA PRO A 41 -14.92 -10.46 20.81
C PRO A 41 -15.86 -9.23 20.85
N PRO A 42 -17.00 -9.32 21.56
CA PRO A 42 -17.95 -8.21 21.69
C PRO A 42 -17.32 -6.93 22.24
N ASP A 43 -16.39 -7.05 23.18
CA ASP A 43 -15.71 -5.91 23.83
C ASP A 43 -14.89 -5.08 22.84
N ILE A 44 -14.34 -5.72 21.81
CA ILE A 44 -13.59 -5.05 20.75
C ILE A 44 -14.53 -4.54 19.67
N ARG A 45 -15.59 -5.29 19.34
CA ARG A 45 -16.52 -4.96 18.24
C ARG A 45 -17.46 -3.81 18.57
N THR A 46 -17.87 -3.69 19.83
CA THR A 46 -18.88 -2.71 20.28
C THR A 46 -18.43 -1.25 20.13
N PRO A 47 -17.19 -0.86 20.49
CA PRO A 47 -16.68 0.51 20.30
C PRO A 47 -16.68 1.00 18.84
N TYR A 48 -16.43 0.11 17.88
CA TYR A 48 -16.47 0.47 16.46
C TYR A 48 -17.89 0.77 15.97
N GLY A 49 -18.91 0.20 16.61
CA GLY A 49 -20.31 0.36 16.22
C GLY A 49 -20.72 -0.51 15.03
N LYS A 50 -22.03 -0.66 14.85
CA LYS A 50 -22.62 -1.56 13.82
C LYS A 50 -22.40 -1.05 12.39
N GLU A 51 -22.23 0.25 12.21
CA GLU A 51 -22.05 0.89 10.89
C GLU A 51 -20.60 0.88 10.40
N TYR A 52 -19.62 0.57 11.27
CA TYR A 52 -18.20 0.63 10.92
C TYR A 52 -17.89 -0.17 9.67
N PHE A 53 -18.38 -1.40 9.60
CA PHE A 53 -18.13 -2.29 8.47
C PHE A 53 -18.68 -1.72 7.14
N GLN A 54 -19.85 -1.07 7.18
CA GLN A 54 -20.43 -0.45 5.99
C GLN A 54 -19.64 0.79 5.56
N LYS A 55 -19.25 1.64 6.51
CA LYS A 55 -18.42 2.84 6.25
C LYS A 55 -17.03 2.46 5.72
N ASP A 56 -16.40 1.45 6.29
CA ASP A 56 -15.11 0.92 5.86
C ASP A 56 -15.19 0.30 4.45
N ALA A 57 -16.26 -0.46 4.16
CA ALA A 57 -16.48 -1.01 2.82
C ALA A 57 -16.63 0.12 1.78
N ALA A 58 -17.42 1.16 2.08
CA ALA A 58 -17.58 2.31 1.20
C ALA A 58 -16.26 3.09 1.02
N LYS A 59 -15.49 3.32 2.09
CA LYS A 59 -14.18 3.99 2.03
C LYS A 59 -13.18 3.17 1.20
N THR A 60 -13.11 1.86 1.43
CA THR A 60 -12.24 0.94 0.67
C THR A 60 -12.59 0.95 -0.81
N GLN A 61 -13.87 0.94 -1.16
CA GLN A 61 -14.32 1.00 -2.56
C GLN A 61 -13.93 2.33 -3.23
N ARG A 62 -14.12 3.47 -2.55
CA ARG A 62 -13.71 4.78 -3.08
C ARG A 62 -12.20 4.84 -3.32
N LEU A 63 -11.40 4.41 -2.34
CA LEU A 63 -9.93 4.36 -2.48
C LEU A 63 -9.51 3.44 -3.63
N SER A 64 -10.14 2.29 -3.77
CA SER A 64 -9.89 1.37 -4.90
C SER A 64 -10.33 1.95 -6.24
N GLN A 65 -11.27 2.89 -6.31
CA GLN A 65 -11.65 3.53 -7.57
C GLN A 65 -10.70 4.67 -7.94
N THR A 66 -10.18 5.40 -6.95
CA THR A 66 -9.32 6.57 -7.17
C THR A 66 -7.85 6.21 -7.32
N CYS A 67 -7.34 5.27 -6.53
CA CYS A 67 -5.90 4.99 -6.42
C CYS A 67 -5.46 3.72 -7.15
N LEU A 68 -6.37 2.82 -7.50
CA LEU A 68 -6.01 1.52 -8.09
C LEU A 68 -5.61 1.69 -9.55
N ASP A 69 -4.32 1.56 -9.82
CA ASP A 69 -3.82 1.48 -11.18
C ASP A 69 -4.09 0.09 -11.77
N LYS A 70 -4.56 0.05 -13.02
CA LYS A 70 -4.83 -1.20 -13.73
C LYS A 70 -3.58 -1.77 -14.37
N ASP A 71 -2.60 -0.92 -14.69
CA ASP A 71 -1.40 -1.35 -15.38
C ASP A 71 -0.29 -1.68 -14.37
N THR A 72 0.09 -2.96 -14.30
CA THR A 72 1.19 -3.44 -13.46
C THR A 72 2.56 -3.30 -14.12
N LEU A 73 2.61 -2.94 -15.41
CA LEU A 73 3.84 -2.85 -16.19
C LEU A 73 4.91 -1.94 -15.55
N PRO A 74 4.58 -0.77 -14.96
CA PRO A 74 5.59 0.07 -14.32
C PRO A 74 6.36 -0.62 -13.19
N VAL A 75 5.71 -1.56 -12.48
CA VAL A 75 6.36 -2.34 -11.41
C VAL A 75 7.34 -3.34 -12.02
N VAL A 76 6.94 -4.03 -13.09
CA VAL A 76 7.78 -4.99 -13.80
C VAL A 76 9.00 -4.30 -14.42
N GLN A 77 8.80 -3.17 -15.09
CA GLN A 77 9.88 -2.36 -15.64
C GLN A 77 10.86 -1.89 -14.55
N CYS A 78 10.35 -1.52 -13.37
CA CYS A 78 11.20 -1.17 -12.24
C CYS A 78 12.01 -2.37 -11.73
N MET A 79 11.40 -3.56 -11.69
CA MET A 79 12.09 -4.81 -11.33
C MET A 79 13.19 -5.17 -12.31
N GLU A 80 12.99 -4.96 -13.62
CA GLU A 80 14.00 -5.18 -14.66
C GLU A 80 15.10 -4.12 -14.65
N HIS A 81 14.75 -2.86 -14.41
CA HIS A 81 15.70 -1.75 -14.35
C HIS A 81 16.64 -1.84 -13.14
N THR A 82 16.15 -2.33 -11.99
CA THR A 82 16.92 -2.37 -10.75
C THR A 82 18.25 -3.14 -10.86
N PRO A 83 18.29 -4.38 -11.42
CA PRO A 83 19.54 -5.13 -11.60
C PRO A 83 20.34 -4.70 -12.84
N THR A 84 19.71 -4.14 -13.87
CA THR A 84 20.39 -3.76 -15.13
C THR A 84 20.99 -2.36 -15.10
N SER A 85 20.55 -1.50 -14.18
CA SER A 85 21.08 -0.14 -14.05
C SER A 85 22.52 -0.15 -13.53
N LEU A 86 23.36 0.72 -14.10
CA LEU A 86 24.72 0.95 -13.61
C LEU A 86 24.71 1.60 -12.20
N HIS A 87 23.71 2.42 -11.92
CA HIS A 87 23.61 3.18 -10.66
C HIS A 87 22.19 3.11 -10.07
N PRO A 88 21.74 1.94 -9.57
CA PRO A 88 20.36 1.80 -9.12
C PRO A 88 20.05 2.66 -7.89
N CYS A 89 18.86 3.23 -7.81
CA CYS A 89 18.40 3.97 -6.65
C CYS A 89 18.15 3.03 -5.47
N THR A 90 18.37 3.50 -4.24
CA THR A 90 18.06 2.67 -3.06
C THR A 90 16.55 2.51 -2.85
N HIS A 91 15.76 3.52 -3.21
CA HIS A 91 14.30 3.50 -3.11
C HIS A 91 13.71 3.86 -4.46
N TYR A 92 12.87 2.98 -4.99
CA TYR A 92 12.08 3.20 -6.20
C TYR A 92 10.63 3.36 -5.80
N VAL A 93 10.02 4.49 -6.13
CA VAL A 93 8.60 4.72 -5.91
C VAL A 93 7.88 4.51 -7.24
N VAL A 94 6.94 3.56 -7.28
CA VAL A 94 6.22 3.14 -8.48
C VAL A 94 4.73 3.32 -8.30
N GLY A 95 4.04 3.87 -9.29
CA GLY A 95 2.62 4.22 -9.20
C GLY A 95 2.39 5.71 -8.99
N GLN A 96 1.36 6.24 -9.64
CA GLN A 96 1.03 7.66 -9.58
C GLN A 96 0.50 8.06 -8.20
N ASP A 97 -0.33 7.20 -7.60
CA ASP A 97 -0.83 7.35 -6.23
C ASP A 97 0.31 7.34 -5.21
N ALA A 98 1.29 6.44 -5.36
CA ALA A 98 2.46 6.39 -4.49
C ALA A 98 3.31 7.65 -4.58
N LYS A 99 3.55 8.15 -5.79
CA LYS A 99 4.36 9.34 -6.01
C LYS A 99 3.67 10.63 -5.54
N LEU A 100 2.36 10.76 -5.80
CA LEU A 100 1.62 12.00 -5.58
C LEU A 100 0.99 12.10 -4.19
N PHE A 101 0.56 10.97 -3.62
CA PHE A 101 -0.19 10.96 -2.36
C PHE A 101 0.60 10.29 -1.24
N TRP A 102 0.97 9.01 -1.38
CA TRP A 102 1.51 8.25 -0.25
C TRP A 102 2.92 8.69 0.17
N ASN A 103 3.80 8.96 -0.78
CA ASN A 103 5.19 9.36 -0.48
C ASN A 103 5.29 10.80 0.06
N PRO A 104 4.52 11.79 -0.42
CA PRO A 104 4.45 13.08 0.24
C PRO A 104 3.84 12.99 1.63
N LEU A 105 2.71 12.29 1.78
CA LEU A 105 2.01 12.15 3.05
C LEU A 105 2.91 11.53 4.13
N SER A 106 3.68 10.49 3.79
CA SER A 106 4.59 9.82 4.74
C SER A 106 5.72 10.71 5.26
N ARG A 107 6.02 11.81 4.55
CA ARG A 107 7.05 12.79 4.93
C ARG A 107 6.46 14.04 5.59
N MET A 108 5.13 14.16 5.68
CA MET A 108 4.46 15.27 6.34
C MET A 108 4.51 15.15 7.88
N PRO A 109 4.42 16.27 8.62
CA PRO A 109 4.25 16.27 10.07
C PRO A 109 3.02 15.47 10.53
N ALA A 110 3.11 14.84 11.70
CA ALA A 110 2.03 14.04 12.29
C ALA A 110 0.70 14.79 12.37
N VAL A 111 0.72 16.08 12.71
CA VAL A 111 -0.49 16.92 12.81
C VAL A 111 -1.29 16.96 11.50
N ILE A 112 -0.59 16.98 10.35
CA ILE A 112 -1.24 16.98 9.04
C ILE A 112 -1.74 15.57 8.69
N GLN A 113 -0.99 14.54 9.08
CA GLN A 113 -1.39 13.15 8.87
C GLN A 113 -2.63 12.78 9.68
N ASP A 114 -2.72 13.22 10.94
CA ASP A 114 -3.84 12.93 11.84
C ASP A 114 -5.13 13.66 11.43
N PHE A 115 -5.00 14.79 10.73
CA PHE A 115 -6.14 15.56 10.23
C PHE A 115 -6.80 14.94 8.98
N LEU A 116 -6.03 14.23 8.15
CA LEU A 116 -6.44 13.66 6.87
C LEU A 116 -7.13 12.28 7.02
#